data_AF-L2GPU6-F1
#
_entry.id   AF-L2GPU6-F1
#
_cell.length_a   1.000
_cell.length_b   1.000
_cell.length_c   1.000
_cell.angle_alpha   90.00
_cell.angle_beta   90.00
_cell.angle_gamma   90.00
#
_symmetry.space_group_name_H-M   'P 1'
#
loop_
_entity.id
_entity.type
_entity.pdbx_description
1 polymer ?
#
loop_
_entity_poly.entity_id
_entity_poly.type
_entity_poly.pdbx_seq_one_letter_code
_entity_poly.pdbx_strand_id
1 'polypeptide(L)'
;MNLKYRDPETLSSEEEVHQNIDTRSYRKFIKETRLQRLNELKTKKHLSQEETKELQELEYKFLPVDREVSEESFRTSKDDTEADYTDDLIWILHNNTVRDFIDYMDKKIISLEAFEELVYLNISEMIKIGNDEMGFEFCKIGLMARWAREFGRCYLLKFEDDEERFNEIVEEHYKTSKSVILNMRNDDV
;
A
#
# COMPACT_ATOMS: atom_id res chain seq x y z
N MET A 1 16.04 -9.66 19.19
CA MET A 1 15.32 -10.65 18.36
C MET A 1 14.92 -9.94 17.08
N ASN A 2 15.44 -10.37 15.92
CA ASN A 2 15.12 -9.75 14.64
C ASN A 2 13.72 -10.21 14.19
N LEU A 3 12.72 -9.34 14.33
CA LEU A 3 11.42 -9.52 13.71
C LEU A 3 11.58 -9.28 12.20
N LYS A 4 11.61 -10.37 11.43
CA LYS A 4 11.53 -10.32 9.97
C LYS A 4 10.10 -9.96 9.58
N TYR A 5 9.85 -8.70 9.27
CA TYR A 5 8.61 -8.29 8.62
C TYR A 5 8.62 -8.79 7.17
N ARG A 6 7.55 -9.45 6.73
CA ARG A 6 7.39 -9.88 5.34
C ARG A 6 6.95 -8.69 4.48
N ASP A 7 7.67 -8.47 3.39
CA ASP A 7 7.35 -7.45 2.39
C ASP A 7 6.04 -7.82 1.67
N PRO A 8 5.00 -6.97 1.67
CA PRO A 8 3.71 -7.28 1.05
C PRO A 8 3.81 -7.55 -0.46
N GLU A 9 4.85 -7.06 -1.14
CA GLU A 9 5.04 -7.32 -2.57
C GLU A 9 5.39 -8.79 -2.84
N THR A 10 5.95 -9.49 -1.85
CA THR A 10 6.23 -10.94 -1.93
C THR A 10 4.99 -11.82 -1.71
N LEU A 11 3.81 -11.23 -1.51
CA LEU A 11 2.54 -11.96 -1.37
C LEU A 11 1.76 -12.09 -2.68
N SER A 12 2.19 -11.44 -3.76
CA SER A 12 1.70 -11.79 -5.10
C SER A 12 2.21 -13.19 -5.42
N SER A 13 1.32 -14.17 -5.58
CA SER A 13 1.77 -15.47 -6.10
C SER A 13 2.42 -15.23 -7.46
N GLU A 14 3.60 -15.83 -7.66
CA GLU A 14 4.33 -15.90 -8.93
C GLU A 14 3.59 -16.75 -9.99
N GLU A 15 2.27 -16.86 -9.89
CA GLU A 15 1.45 -17.64 -10.81
C GLU A 15 1.15 -16.78 -12.04
N GLU A 16 1.69 -17.18 -13.20
CA GLU A 16 1.41 -16.54 -14.48
C GLU A 16 -0.10 -16.52 -14.75
N VAL A 17 -0.67 -15.32 -14.80
CA VAL A 17 -2.07 -15.12 -15.16
C VAL A 17 -2.19 -15.20 -16.67
N HIS A 18 -2.99 -16.15 -17.16
CA HIS A 18 -3.25 -16.30 -18.59
C HIS A 18 -3.85 -15.02 -19.18
N GLN A 19 -3.41 -14.62 -20.39
CA GLN A 19 -3.74 -13.32 -21.03
C GLN A 19 -5.24 -13.02 -21.19
N ASN A 20 -6.10 -14.04 -21.09
CA ASN A 20 -7.55 -13.93 -21.28
C ASN A 20 -8.33 -13.81 -19.96
N ILE A 21 -7.65 -13.69 -18.82
CA ILE A 21 -8.29 -13.59 -17.50
C ILE A 21 -7.95 -12.24 -16.89
N ASP A 22 -8.97 -11.49 -16.50
CA ASP A 22 -8.79 -10.25 -15.73
C ASP A 22 -8.00 -10.54 -14.45
N THR A 23 -6.83 -9.92 -14.33
CA THR A 23 -5.87 -10.15 -13.24
C THR A 23 -6.49 -9.86 -11.88
N ARG A 24 -7.37 -8.86 -11.79
CA ARG A 24 -8.05 -8.49 -10.55
C ARG A 24 -9.03 -9.58 -10.12
N SER A 25 -9.87 -10.04 -11.05
CA SER A 25 -10.84 -11.12 -10.82
C SER A 25 -10.15 -12.44 -10.49
N TYR A 26 -9.05 -12.77 -11.18
CA TYR A 26 -8.24 -13.95 -10.91
C TYR A 26 -7.64 -13.92 -9.50
N ARG A 27 -7.00 -12.82 -9.11
CA ARG A 27 -6.44 -12.66 -7.77
C ARG A 27 -7.49 -12.75 -6.68
N LYS A 28 -8.66 -12.14 -6.90
CA LYS A 28 -9.81 -12.23 -5.98
C LYS A 28 -10.30 -13.67 -5.85
N PHE A 29 -10.48 -14.37 -6.97
CA PHE A 29 -10.87 -15.77 -7.00
C PHE A 29 -9.87 -16.64 -6.22
N ILE A 30 -8.58 -16.59 -6.57
CA ILE A 30 -7.53 -17.38 -5.89
C ILE A 30 -7.51 -17.11 -4.37
N LYS A 31 -7.66 -15.84 -3.96
CA LYS A 31 -7.76 -15.47 -2.56
C LYS A 31 -8.96 -16.12 -1.88
N GLU A 32 -10.13 -16.07 -2.51
CA GLU A 32 -11.36 -16.71 -2.01
C GLU A 32 -11.22 -18.24 -1.94
N THR A 33 -10.65 -18.89 -2.96
CA THR A 33 -10.44 -20.34 -2.99
C THR A 33 -9.50 -20.79 -1.88
N ARG A 34 -8.39 -20.07 -1.66
CA ARG A 34 -7.43 -20.37 -0.58
C ARG A 34 -8.04 -20.13 0.80
N LEU A 35 -8.90 -19.12 0.95
CA LEU A 35 -9.63 -18.86 2.21
C LEU A 35 -10.67 -19.95 2.49
N GLN A 36 -11.41 -20.40 1.47
CA GLN A 36 -12.33 -21.53 1.58
C GLN A 36 -11.56 -22.79 2.00
N ARG A 37 -10.43 -23.07 1.36
CA ARG A 37 -9.56 -24.21 1.70
C ARG A 37 -9.06 -24.16 3.15
N LEU A 38 -8.65 -22.98 3.62
CA LEU A 38 -8.25 -22.76 5.01
C LEU A 38 -9.41 -23.10 5.98
N ASN A 39 -10.62 -22.63 5.68
CA ASN A 39 -11.80 -22.92 6.51
C ASN A 39 -12.17 -24.40 6.50
N GLU A 40 -12.08 -25.07 5.35
CA GLU A 40 -12.26 -26.53 5.25
C GLU A 40 -11.29 -27.28 6.17
N LEU A 41 -9.99 -26.95 6.09
CA LEU A 41 -8.96 -27.60 6.92
C LEU A 41 -9.19 -27.35 8.42
N LYS A 42 -9.64 -26.15 8.81
CA LYS A 42 -9.98 -25.83 10.21
C LYS A 42 -11.17 -26.60 10.77
N THR A 43 -12.11 -27.01 9.91
CA THR A 43 -13.32 -27.75 10.33
C THR A 43 -13.13 -29.27 10.38
N LYS A 44 -12.05 -29.80 9.79
CA LYS A 44 -11.76 -31.24 9.80
C LYS A 44 -11.30 -31.72 11.19
N LYS A 45 -11.93 -32.79 11.69
CA LYS A 45 -11.58 -33.43 12.98
C LYS A 45 -10.27 -34.22 12.96
N HIS A 46 -9.86 -34.70 11.79
CA HIS A 46 -8.61 -35.42 11.57
C HIS A 46 -7.94 -34.86 10.33
N LEU A 47 -6.70 -34.44 10.47
CA LEU A 47 -5.87 -33.89 9.40
C LEU A 47 -4.74 -34.88 9.10
N SER A 48 -4.46 -35.10 7.82
CA SER A 48 -3.25 -35.80 7.41
C SER A 48 -1.99 -34.96 7.72
N GLN A 49 -0.83 -35.58 7.67
CA GLN A 49 0.44 -34.86 7.88
C GLN A 49 0.69 -33.80 6.79
N GLU A 50 0.21 -34.02 5.57
CA GLU A 50 0.28 -33.06 4.46
C GLU A 50 -0.73 -31.92 4.66
N GLU A 51 -1.95 -32.23 5.05
CA GLU A 51 -3.00 -31.25 5.35
C GLU A 51 -2.63 -30.36 6.55
N THR A 52 -1.87 -30.90 7.51
CA THR A 52 -1.35 -30.12 8.64
C THR A 52 -0.31 -29.10 8.19
N LYS A 53 0.57 -29.45 7.24
CA LYS A 53 1.54 -28.50 6.66
C LYS A 53 0.83 -27.45 5.80
N GLU A 54 -0.13 -27.87 4.98
CA GLU A 54 -0.95 -26.96 4.17
C GLU A 54 -1.72 -25.97 5.06
N LEU A 55 -2.31 -26.46 6.16
CA LEU A 55 -2.98 -25.62 7.15
C LEU A 55 -2.02 -24.59 7.76
N GLN A 56 -0.83 -25.00 8.19
CA GLN A 56 0.17 -24.08 8.75
C GLN A 56 0.63 -23.02 7.74
N GLU A 57 0.82 -23.40 6.48
CA GLU A 57 1.18 -22.45 5.42
C GLU A 57 0.06 -21.46 5.11
N LEU A 58 -1.18 -21.94 5.03
CA LEU A 58 -2.34 -21.08 4.79
C LEU A 58 -2.61 -20.19 6.01
N GLU A 59 -2.52 -20.71 7.22
CA GLU A 59 -2.62 -19.91 8.45
C GLU A 59 -1.53 -18.86 8.50
N TYR A 60 -0.28 -19.19 8.16
CA TYR A 60 0.79 -18.20 8.09
C TYR A 60 0.55 -17.10 7.04
N LYS A 61 -0.04 -17.45 5.89
CA LYS A 61 -0.36 -16.51 4.80
C LYS A 61 -1.58 -15.63 5.09
N PHE A 62 -2.56 -16.16 5.83
CA PHE A 62 -3.84 -15.51 6.12
C PHE A 62 -3.99 -15.11 7.59
N LEU A 63 -2.92 -15.23 8.39
CA LEU A 63 -2.93 -14.82 9.78
C LEU A 63 -3.34 -13.34 9.83
N PRO A 64 -4.36 -12.98 10.61
CA PRO A 64 -4.46 -11.61 11.07
C PRO A 64 -3.11 -11.31 11.70
N VAL A 65 -2.38 -10.36 11.13
CA VAL A 65 -1.26 -9.80 11.85
C VAL A 65 -1.94 -9.09 13.01
N ASP A 66 -1.92 -9.71 14.18
CA ASP A 66 -2.18 -9.02 15.45
C ASP A 66 -1.13 -7.93 15.52
N ARG A 67 -1.46 -6.78 14.94
CA ARG A 67 -0.78 -5.55 15.28
C ARG A 67 -1.19 -5.33 16.71
N GLU A 68 -0.25 -5.51 17.62
CA GLU A 68 -0.31 -4.78 18.87
C GLU A 68 -0.65 -3.35 18.47
N VAL A 69 -1.86 -2.91 18.82
CA VAL A 69 -2.22 -1.51 18.77
C VAL A 69 -1.38 -0.89 19.87
N SER A 70 -0.10 -0.64 19.57
CA SER A 70 0.70 0.21 20.43
C SER A 70 0.01 1.57 20.40
N GLU A 71 0.09 2.30 21.50
CA GLU A 71 -0.45 3.65 21.63
C GLU A 71 0.17 4.65 20.62
N GLU A 72 1.02 4.18 19.70
CA GLU A 72 1.75 4.91 18.64
C GLU A 72 1.10 4.74 17.25
N SER A 73 -0.16 4.33 17.17
CA SER A 73 -0.95 4.43 15.93
C SER A 73 -1.30 5.88 15.63
N PHE A 74 -1.09 6.34 14.39
CA PHE A 74 -1.56 7.64 13.94
C PHE A 74 -3.06 7.77 14.20
N ARG A 75 -3.47 8.89 14.81
CA ARG A 75 -4.88 9.18 15.08
C ARG A 75 -5.55 9.59 13.77
N THR A 76 -6.42 8.74 13.25
CA THR A 76 -7.34 9.10 12.17
C THR A 76 -8.55 9.82 12.77
N SER A 77 -8.85 11.04 12.30
CA SER A 77 -10.10 11.74 12.65
C SER A 77 -11.27 11.05 11.95
N LYS A 78 -12.36 10.86 12.70
CA LYS A 78 -13.65 10.33 12.22
C LYS A 78 -14.62 11.43 11.73
N ASP A 79 -14.13 12.64 11.47
CA ASP A 79 -15.00 13.76 11.13
C ASP A 79 -15.29 13.82 9.61
N ASP A 80 -16.57 13.66 9.27
CA ASP A 80 -17.21 13.73 7.94
C ASP A 80 -17.23 15.16 7.32
N THR A 81 -16.36 16.06 7.76
CA THR A 81 -16.18 17.36 7.09
C THR A 81 -15.12 17.20 5.99
N GLU A 82 -15.44 17.68 4.78
CA GLU A 82 -14.47 17.86 3.68
C GLU A 82 -13.28 18.68 4.21
N ALA A 83 -12.25 17.96 4.66
CA ALA A 83 -11.06 18.56 5.22
C ALA A 83 -10.15 18.95 4.07
N ASP A 84 -9.85 20.25 3.97
CA ASP A 84 -8.90 20.78 3.00
C ASP A 84 -7.48 20.52 3.50
N TYR A 85 -6.78 19.59 2.86
CA TYR A 85 -5.40 19.24 3.15
C TYR A 85 -4.39 19.89 2.20
N THR A 86 -4.78 20.94 1.48
CA THR A 86 -3.91 21.64 0.51
C THR A 86 -2.66 22.19 1.20
N ASP A 87 -2.81 22.82 2.37
CA ASP A 87 -1.68 23.37 3.13
C ASP A 87 -0.75 22.26 3.63
N ASP A 88 -1.31 21.11 4.06
CA ASP A 88 -0.53 19.94 4.46
C ASP A 88 0.27 19.37 3.28
N LEU A 89 -0.34 19.28 2.10
CA LEU A 89 0.30 18.82 0.89
C LEU A 89 1.44 19.75 0.47
N ILE A 90 1.22 21.07 0.51
CA ILE A 90 2.25 22.06 0.20
C ILE A 90 3.41 21.93 1.20
N TRP A 91 3.13 21.75 2.49
CA TRP A 91 4.19 21.58 3.48
C TRP A 91 5.03 20.34 3.19
N ILE A 92 4.39 19.20 2.91
CA ILE A 92 5.07 17.93 2.66
C ILE A 92 5.86 17.97 1.34
N LEU A 93 5.38 18.67 0.32
CA LEU A 93 6.12 18.88 -0.94
C LEU A 93 7.47 19.58 -0.70
N HIS A 94 7.51 20.55 0.21
CA HIS A 94 8.75 21.27 0.54
C HIS A 94 9.65 20.50 1.52
N ASN A 95 9.08 19.52 2.24
CA ASN A 95 9.76 18.73 3.26
C ASN A 95 9.47 17.24 2.98
N ASN A 96 9.99 16.75 1.86
CA ASN A 96 9.59 15.49 1.24
C ASN A 96 10.43 14.28 1.70
N THR A 97 11.14 14.40 2.82
CA THR A 97 11.88 13.26 3.39
C THR A 97 10.94 12.37 4.18
N VAL A 98 11.29 11.09 4.29
CA VAL A 98 10.53 10.13 5.12
C VAL A 98 10.44 10.62 6.57
N ARG A 99 11.53 11.19 7.09
CA ARG A 99 11.61 11.75 8.43
C ARG A 99 10.62 12.90 8.62
N ASP A 100 10.66 13.88 7.72
CA ASP A 100 9.79 15.06 7.80
C ASP A 100 8.32 14.67 7.72
N PHE A 101 7.98 13.72 6.84
CA PHE A 101 6.64 13.19 6.73
C PHE A 101 6.18 12.55 8.05
N ILE A 102 7.00 11.68 8.66
CA ILE A 102 6.68 11.05 9.95
C ILE A 102 6.49 12.13 11.04
N ASP A 103 7.43 13.06 11.15
CA ASP A 103 7.40 14.11 12.16
C ASP A 103 6.20 15.07 11.98
N TYR A 104 5.70 15.22 10.75
CA TYR A 104 4.50 15.98 10.44
C TYR A 104 3.23 15.23 10.87
N MET A 105 3.11 13.97 10.47
CA MET A 105 1.96 13.11 10.78
C MET A 105 1.83 12.84 12.29
N ASP A 106 2.93 12.83 13.04
CA ASP A 106 2.91 12.68 14.51
C ASP A 106 2.29 13.91 15.21
N LYS A 107 2.33 15.09 14.58
CA LYS A 107 1.85 16.36 15.15
C LYS A 107 0.45 16.74 14.70
N LYS A 108 0.01 16.23 13.55
CA LYS A 108 -1.23 16.64 12.88
C LYS A 108 -2.22 15.47 12.85
N ILE A 109 -3.49 15.78 13.08
CA ILE A 109 -4.58 14.83 12.90
C ILE A 109 -5.10 15.03 11.48
N ILE A 110 -4.75 14.11 10.59
CA ILE A 110 -5.08 14.14 9.16
C ILE A 110 -5.78 12.83 8.83
N SER A 111 -6.88 12.90 8.07
CA SER A 111 -7.43 11.71 7.43
C SER A 111 -6.50 11.28 6.31
N LEU A 112 -5.69 10.25 6.57
CA LEU A 112 -4.77 9.69 5.59
C LEU A 112 -5.47 9.21 4.31
N GLU A 113 -6.74 8.79 4.39
CA GLU A 113 -7.54 8.38 3.24
C GLU A 113 -7.86 9.58 2.33
N ALA A 114 -8.43 10.64 2.89
CA ALA A 114 -8.75 11.85 2.13
C ALA A 114 -7.49 12.59 1.65
N PHE A 115 -6.41 12.57 2.43
CA PHE A 115 -5.11 13.09 2.00
C PHE A 115 -4.53 12.29 0.83
N GLU A 116 -4.59 10.96 0.88
CA GLU A 116 -4.12 10.08 -0.20
C GLU A 116 -4.92 10.33 -1.50
N GLU A 117 -6.24 10.52 -1.42
CA GLU A 117 -7.07 10.89 -2.58
C GLU A 117 -6.64 12.23 -3.21
N LEU A 118 -6.40 13.26 -2.39
CA LEU A 118 -5.89 14.54 -2.86
C LEU A 118 -4.54 14.39 -3.59
N VAL A 119 -3.65 13.55 -3.06
CA VAL A 119 -2.35 13.28 -3.69
C VAL A 119 -2.53 12.57 -5.02
N TYR A 120 -3.38 11.55 -5.12
CA TYR A 120 -3.63 10.84 -6.38
C TYR A 120 -4.23 11.72 -7.47
N LEU A 121 -5.11 12.66 -7.11
CA LEU A 121 -5.61 13.65 -8.06
C LEU A 121 -4.46 14.50 -8.63
N ASN A 122 -3.55 14.96 -7.78
CA ASN A 122 -2.38 15.73 -8.22
C ASN A 122 -1.40 14.91 -9.06
N ILE A 123 -1.16 13.63 -8.73
CA ILE A 123 -0.38 12.70 -9.56
C ILE A 123 -0.97 12.62 -10.97
N SER A 124 -2.30 12.43 -11.06
CA SER A 124 -3.02 12.34 -12.33
C SER A 124 -2.85 13.60 -13.19
N GLU A 125 -3.03 14.78 -12.59
CA GLU A 125 -2.87 16.05 -13.30
C GLU A 125 -1.43 16.28 -13.76
N MET A 126 -0.42 16.01 -12.91
CA MET A 126 0.99 16.17 -13.30
C MET A 126 1.38 15.26 -14.47
N ILE A 127 0.91 14.01 -14.46
CA ILE A 127 1.16 13.06 -15.55
C ILE A 127 0.47 13.53 -16.85
N LYS A 128 -0.77 14.02 -16.78
CA LYS A 128 -1.51 14.50 -17.96
C LYS A 128 -0.84 15.69 -18.63
N ILE A 129 -0.28 16.62 -17.84
CA ILE A 129 0.43 17.81 -18.35
C ILE A 129 1.90 17.52 -18.70
N GLY A 130 2.40 16.30 -18.44
CA GLY A 130 3.77 15.90 -18.74
C GLY A 130 4.81 16.48 -17.78
N ASN A 131 4.43 16.86 -16.57
CA ASN A 131 5.36 17.33 -15.54
C ASN A 131 5.88 16.13 -14.73
N ASP A 132 6.91 15.49 -15.26
CA ASP A 132 7.48 14.26 -14.67
C ASP A 132 8.12 14.49 -13.29
N GLU A 133 8.75 15.65 -13.09
CA GLU A 133 9.42 16.00 -11.82
C GLU A 133 8.41 16.09 -10.68
N MET A 134 7.34 16.88 -10.86
CA MET A 134 6.28 16.99 -9.85
C MET A 134 5.48 15.69 -9.72
N GLY A 135 5.29 14.95 -10.83
CA GLY A 135 4.64 13.64 -10.79
C GLY A 135 5.39 12.65 -9.89
N PHE A 136 6.72 12.64 -9.96
CA PHE A 136 7.57 11.83 -9.09
C PHE A 136 7.43 12.24 -7.61
N GLU A 137 7.48 13.54 -7.33
CA GLU A 137 7.31 14.06 -5.96
C GLU A 137 5.97 13.68 -5.35
N PHE A 138 4.88 13.81 -6.10
CA PHE A 138 3.58 13.36 -5.61
C PHE A 138 3.50 11.84 -5.44
N CYS A 139 4.15 11.04 -6.30
CA CYS A 139 4.24 9.59 -6.10
C CYS A 139 4.99 9.23 -4.82
N LYS A 140 6.06 9.96 -4.47
CA LYS A 140 6.78 9.81 -3.20
C LYS A 140 5.83 10.04 -2.02
N ILE A 141 5.10 11.15 -2.04
CA ILE A 141 4.13 11.50 -0.99
C ILE A 141 2.99 10.48 -0.92
N GLY A 142 2.47 10.04 -2.06
CA GLY A 142 1.39 9.07 -2.15
C GLY A 142 1.77 7.72 -1.55
N LEU A 143 3.00 7.25 -1.82
CA LEU A 143 3.53 6.03 -1.20
C LEU A 143 3.69 6.19 0.32
N MET A 144 4.21 7.32 0.80
CA MET A 144 4.32 7.58 2.24
C MET A 144 2.95 7.60 2.93
N ALA A 145 1.97 8.29 2.35
CA ALA A 145 0.60 8.36 2.87
C ALA A 145 -0.07 6.98 2.88
N ARG A 146 0.03 6.24 1.76
CA ARG A 146 -0.50 4.89 1.64
C ARG A 146 0.12 3.94 2.66
N TRP A 147 1.44 3.96 2.82
CA TRP A 147 2.13 3.10 3.78
C TRP A 147 1.85 3.50 5.22
N ALA A 148 1.73 4.79 5.52
CA ALA A 148 1.28 5.24 6.84
C ALA A 148 -0.12 4.71 7.16
N ARG A 149 -1.04 4.75 6.19
CA ARG A 149 -2.42 4.27 6.35
C ARG A 149 -2.48 2.75 6.49
N GLU A 150 -1.79 2.04 5.60
CA GLU A 150 -1.86 0.57 5.51
C GLU A 150 -1.01 -0.11 6.58
N PHE A 151 0.17 0.42 6.91
CA PHE A 151 1.19 -0.24 7.75
C PHE A 151 1.60 0.55 8.99
N GLY A 152 1.29 1.85 9.05
CA GLY A 152 1.67 2.72 10.15
C GLY A 152 3.13 3.17 10.10
N ARG A 153 3.51 3.97 11.09
CA ARG A 153 4.81 4.63 11.24
C ARG A 153 6.01 3.67 11.13
N CYS A 154 5.92 2.49 11.75
CA CYS A 154 7.02 1.53 11.81
C CYS A 154 7.47 1.03 10.44
N TYR A 155 6.60 1.09 9.43
CA TYR A 155 6.97 0.70 8.07
C TYR A 155 7.81 1.77 7.38
N LEU A 156 7.44 3.04 7.54
CA LEU A 156 8.15 4.18 6.96
C LEU A 156 9.58 4.28 7.49
N LEU A 157 9.80 4.04 8.77
CA LEU A 157 11.14 4.06 9.39
C LEU A 157 12.15 3.12 8.73
N LYS A 158 11.71 2.09 8.00
CA LYS A 158 12.63 1.19 7.27
C LYS A 158 13.37 1.91 6.13
N PHE A 159 12.82 3.01 5.65
CA PHE A 159 13.31 3.79 4.52
C PHE A 159 13.93 5.13 4.97
N GLU A 160 13.97 5.41 6.27
CA GLU A 160 14.58 6.62 6.82
C GLU A 160 16.08 6.71 6.47
N ASP A 161 16.78 5.56 6.54
CA ASP A 161 18.21 5.44 6.23
C ASP A 161 18.50 4.82 4.85
N ASP A 162 17.46 4.46 4.07
CA ASP A 162 17.57 3.74 2.79
C ASP A 162 16.81 4.50 1.68
N GLU A 163 17.22 5.76 1.46
CA GLU A 163 16.58 6.67 0.51
C GLU A 163 16.75 6.21 -0.95
N GLU A 164 17.86 5.54 -1.28
CA GLU A 164 18.11 5.02 -2.63
C GLU A 164 17.07 3.95 -2.99
N ARG A 165 16.91 2.94 -2.14
CA ARG A 165 15.88 1.90 -2.33
C ARG A 165 14.48 2.49 -2.33
N PHE A 166 14.23 3.50 -1.50
CA PHE A 166 12.93 4.17 -1.50
C PHE A 166 12.65 4.84 -2.85
N ASN A 167 13.63 5.58 -3.39
CA ASN A 167 13.50 6.25 -4.68
C ASN A 167 13.33 5.27 -5.84
N GLU A 168 13.95 4.09 -5.80
CA GLU A 168 13.70 3.02 -6.79
C GLU A 168 12.22 2.58 -6.80
N ILE A 169 11.65 2.37 -5.62
CA ILE A 169 10.23 2.00 -5.48
C ILE A 169 9.32 3.14 -5.97
N VAL A 170 9.68 4.40 -5.67
CA VAL A 170 8.95 5.58 -6.17
C VAL A 170 9.01 5.63 -7.69
N GLU A 171 10.17 5.36 -8.30
CA GLU A 171 10.34 5.39 -9.75
C GLU A 171 9.52 4.30 -10.44
N GLU A 172 9.52 3.07 -9.89
CA GLU A 172 8.67 2.00 -10.39
C GLU A 172 7.19 2.37 -10.28
N HIS A 173 6.77 2.87 -9.12
CA HIS A 173 5.40 3.31 -8.89
C HIS A 173 4.97 4.44 -9.83
N TYR A 174 5.86 5.38 -10.11
CA TYR A 174 5.64 6.46 -11.07
C TYR A 174 5.47 5.92 -12.49
N LYS A 175 6.35 5.02 -12.94
CA LYS A 175 6.27 4.39 -14.27
C LYS A 175 4.96 3.63 -14.45
N THR A 176 4.56 2.84 -13.46
CA THR A 176 3.28 2.14 -13.47
C THR A 176 2.12 3.13 -13.54
N SER A 177 2.08 4.13 -12.67
CA SER A 177 1.03 5.15 -12.64
C SER A 177 0.91 5.90 -13.97
N LYS A 178 2.04 6.34 -14.52
CA LYS A 178 2.12 7.02 -15.82
C LYS A 178 1.56 6.16 -16.95
N SER A 179 1.95 4.89 -17.02
CA SER A 179 1.44 3.97 -18.04
C SER A 179 -0.08 3.79 -17.95
N VAL A 180 -0.62 3.61 -16.75
CA VAL A 180 -2.06 3.40 -16.53
C VAL A 180 -2.85 4.64 -16.91
N ILE A 181 -2.44 5.82 -16.42
CA ILE A 181 -3.15 7.09 -16.64
C ILE A 181 -3.14 7.48 -18.13
N LEU A 182 -2.00 7.32 -18.80
CA LEU A 182 -1.90 7.65 -20.23
C LEU A 182 -2.66 6.65 -21.12
N ASN A 183 -2.73 5.38 -20.73
CA ASN A 183 -3.52 4.38 -21.46
C ASN A 183 -5.03 4.63 -21.30
N MET A 184 -5.50 5.03 -20.11
CA MET A 184 -6.91 5.42 -19.92
C MET A 184 -7.31 6.61 -20.81
N ARG A 185 -6.39 7.55 -21.06
CA ARG A 185 -6.64 8.68 -21.97
C ARG A 185 -6.81 8.24 -23.44
N ASN A 186 -6.24 7.10 -23.84
CA ASN A 186 -6.30 6.62 -25.22
C ASN A 186 -7.55 5.77 -25.52
N ASP A 187 -8.25 5.29 -24.49
CA ASP A 187 -9.51 4.52 -24.64
C ASP A 187 -10.75 5.43 -24.80
N ASP A 188 -10.61 6.74 -24.56
CA ASP A 188 -11.66 7.76 -24.69
C ASP A 188 -11.74 8.42 -26.09
N VAL A 189 -11.14 7.80 -27.12
CA VAL A 189 -11.17 8.27 -28.53
C VAL A 189 -11.93 7.32 -29.46
#